data_AF-A0A1E5GY21-F1
#
_entry.id   AF-A0A1E5GY21-F1
#
_cell.length_a   1.000
_cell.length_b   1.000
_cell.length_c   1.000
_cell.angle_alpha   90.00
_cell.angle_beta   90.00
_cell.angle_gamma   90.00
#
_symmetry.space_group_name_H-M   'P 1'
#
loop_
_entity.id
_entity.type
_entity.pdbx_description
1 polymer ?
#
loop_
_entity_poly.entity_id
_entity_poly.type
_entity_poly.pdbx_seq_one_letter_code
_entity_poly.pdbx_strand_id
1 'polypeptide(L)'
;MKKFCLIALLLLLVVGCTKINGNDKDTENEKSSISLGFQGMKLLIKNNTKDIITIIDSDTEFLTKKNNKWVSIDETQGLTVFTTNVLSNEETELDLANRLSQINEKEVKVTIHYEHENESKEKSIVYTR
;
A
#
# COMPACT_ATOMS: atom_id res chain seq x y z
N MET A 1 16.37 51.73 -37.81
CA MET A 1 15.60 50.50 -37.57
C MET A 1 16.24 49.75 -36.40
N LYS A 2 15.39 49.27 -35.48
CA LYS A 2 15.61 48.27 -34.42
C LYS A 2 16.77 48.50 -33.42
N LYS A 3 16.45 49.26 -32.37
CA LYS A 3 16.91 49.04 -30.98
C LYS A 3 16.46 47.63 -30.57
N PHE A 4 17.27 46.84 -29.85
CA PHE A 4 16.88 45.87 -28.81
C PHE A 4 18.13 45.10 -28.34
N CYS A 5 18.80 45.63 -27.33
CA CYS A 5 19.68 44.86 -26.45
C CYS A 5 19.29 45.25 -25.04
N LEU A 6 18.47 44.44 -24.39
CA LEU A 6 18.24 44.42 -22.93
C LEU A 6 17.26 43.27 -22.65
N ILE A 7 17.41 42.69 -21.45
CA ILE A 7 16.79 41.45 -20.93
C ILE A 7 17.68 40.22 -21.25
N ALA A 8 18.68 39.81 -20.48
CA ALA A 8 18.95 39.99 -19.05
C ALA A 8 17.72 39.76 -18.18
N LEU A 9 17.06 38.60 -18.30
CA LEU A 9 16.25 38.00 -17.24
C LEU A 9 15.64 36.69 -17.79
N LEU A 10 16.31 35.55 -17.65
CA LEU A 10 15.61 34.24 -17.56
C LEU A 10 16.56 33.12 -17.11
N LEU A 11 17.33 33.35 -16.03
CA LEU A 11 18.25 32.35 -15.47
C LEU A 11 17.98 32.02 -13.99
N LEU A 12 16.78 32.32 -13.47
CA LEU A 12 16.44 32.07 -12.06
C LEU A 12 15.02 31.53 -11.91
N LEU A 13 14.75 30.34 -12.44
CA LEU A 13 13.57 29.54 -12.04
C LEU A 13 13.90 28.03 -12.02
N VAL A 14 15.03 27.67 -11.41
CA VAL A 14 15.20 26.33 -10.84
C VAL A 14 15.18 26.48 -9.32
N VAL A 15 14.05 26.93 -8.80
CA VAL A 15 13.72 26.75 -7.38
C VAL A 15 12.99 25.43 -7.31
N GLY A 16 13.60 24.46 -6.64
CA GLY A 16 13.14 23.09 -6.58
C GLY A 16 11.67 22.98 -6.16
N CYS A 17 10.92 22.19 -6.92
CA CYS A 17 9.71 21.57 -6.42
C CYS A 17 10.09 20.45 -5.44
N THR A 18 10.59 20.82 -4.27
CA THR A 18 10.45 19.97 -3.08
C THR A 18 9.01 20.09 -2.61
N LYS A 19 8.14 19.26 -3.19
CA LYS A 19 6.89 18.84 -2.55
C LYS A 19 6.85 17.32 -2.55
N ILE A 20 7.80 16.72 -1.82
CA ILE A 20 7.51 15.50 -1.07
C ILE A 20 6.54 15.94 0.02
N ASN A 21 5.26 15.97 -0.35
CA ASN A 21 4.20 15.96 0.63
C ASN A 21 4.06 14.49 1.02
N GLY A 22 4.90 14.07 1.97
CA GLY A 22 4.68 12.86 2.73
C GLY A 22 3.38 13.04 3.50
N ASN A 23 2.26 12.80 2.83
CA ASN A 23 1.08 12.33 3.50
C ASN A 23 1.38 10.87 3.83
N ASP A 24 2.16 10.65 4.89
CA ASP A 24 1.83 9.57 5.81
C ASP A 24 0.44 9.96 6.34
N LYS A 25 -0.60 9.60 5.57
CA LYS A 25 -1.92 9.43 6.14
C LYS A 25 -1.76 8.22 7.05
N ASP A 26 -1.40 8.51 8.29
CA ASP A 26 -1.84 7.69 9.41
C ASP A 26 -3.38 7.66 9.32
N THR A 27 -3.88 6.64 8.64
CA THR A 27 -5.30 6.30 8.53
C THR A 27 -5.73 5.76 9.89
N GLU A 28 -5.77 6.63 10.89
CA GLU A 28 -6.35 6.32 12.19
C GLU A 28 -7.87 6.53 12.14
N ASN A 29 -8.58 5.44 12.48
CA ASN A 29 -9.94 5.40 12.99
C ASN A 29 -11.12 5.66 12.04
N GLU A 30 -11.10 5.03 10.86
CA GLU A 30 -12.33 4.38 10.40
C GLU A 30 -12.44 3.04 11.12
N LYS A 31 -13.64 2.68 11.59
CA LYS A 31 -13.91 1.34 12.14
C LYS A 31 -13.70 0.33 11.01
N SER A 32 -12.48 -0.15 10.83
CA SER A 32 -12.06 -0.81 9.60
C SER A 32 -12.92 -2.04 9.31
N SER A 33 -13.46 -2.12 8.09
CA SER A 33 -14.33 -3.20 7.63
C SER A 33 -13.72 -4.60 7.81
N ILE A 34 -12.39 -4.69 7.77
CA ILE A 34 -11.64 -5.94 8.02
C ILE A 34 -10.68 -5.82 9.19
N SER A 35 -10.39 -6.95 9.85
CA SER A 35 -9.28 -7.12 10.79
C SER A 35 -8.18 -7.96 10.14
N LEU A 36 -6.92 -7.61 10.42
CA LEU A 36 -5.76 -8.34 9.92
C LEU A 36 -5.01 -8.97 11.08
N GLY A 37 -4.48 -10.16 10.88
CA GLY A 37 -3.60 -10.85 11.82
C GLY A 37 -2.64 -11.77 11.08
N PHE A 38 -1.60 -12.23 11.77
CA PHE A 38 -0.69 -13.23 11.23
C PHE A 38 -0.75 -14.52 12.04
N GLN A 39 -0.73 -15.64 11.33
CA GLN A 39 -0.46 -16.96 11.89
C GLN A 39 0.71 -17.58 11.12
N GLY A 40 1.93 -17.43 11.66
CA GLY A 40 3.14 -17.70 10.90
C GLY A 40 3.23 -16.75 9.70
N MET A 41 3.51 -17.29 8.51
CA MET A 41 3.57 -16.51 7.26
C MET A 41 2.22 -16.42 6.51
N LYS A 42 1.12 -16.77 7.17
CA LYS A 42 -0.23 -16.61 6.64
C LYS A 42 -0.85 -15.33 7.17
N LEU A 43 -1.42 -14.52 6.27
CA LEU A 43 -2.22 -13.36 6.62
C LEU A 43 -3.68 -13.80 6.82
N LEU A 44 -4.18 -13.61 8.03
CA LEU A 44 -5.58 -13.80 8.40
C LEU A 44 -6.35 -12.52 8.12
N ILE A 45 -7.42 -12.60 7.33
CA ILE A 45 -8.29 -11.48 6.97
C ILE A 45 -9.69 -11.80 7.43
N LYS A 46 -10.16 -11.08 8.46
CA LYS A 46 -11.50 -11.25 9.01
C LYS A 46 -12.41 -10.11 8.59
N ASN A 47 -13.56 -10.44 8.03
CA ASN A 47 -14.60 -9.47 7.70
C ASN A 47 -15.44 -9.14 8.95
N ASN A 48 -15.46 -7.88 9.38
CA ASN A 48 -16.23 -7.40 10.54
C ASN A 48 -17.54 -6.71 10.15
N THR A 49 -17.93 -6.73 8.88
CA THR A 49 -19.16 -6.10 8.38
C THR A 49 -20.26 -7.15 8.18
N LYS A 50 -21.46 -6.67 7.81
CA LYS A 50 -22.60 -7.52 7.45
C LYS A 50 -22.60 -7.90 5.96
N ASP A 51 -21.72 -7.29 5.17
CA ASP A 51 -21.68 -7.43 3.72
C ASP A 51 -20.53 -8.34 3.31
N ILE A 52 -20.48 -8.69 2.03
CA ILE A 52 -19.33 -9.38 1.44
C ILE A 52 -18.25 -8.34 1.17
N ILE A 53 -17.00 -8.70 1.45
CA ILE A 53 -15.82 -7.92 1.08
C ILE A 53 -15.04 -8.68 0.03
N THR A 54 -14.60 -7.99 -1.01
CA THR A 54 -13.78 -8.58 -2.08
C THR A 54 -12.33 -8.15 -1.88
N ILE A 55 -11.44 -9.07 -1.49
CA ILE A 55 -10.00 -8.84 -1.43
C ILE A 55 -9.43 -8.93 -2.84
N ILE A 56 -8.53 -8.03 -3.20
CA ILE A 56 -7.79 -8.05 -4.47
C ILE A 56 -6.39 -8.60 -4.18
N ASP A 57 -6.28 -9.93 -4.17
CA ASP A 57 -5.09 -10.66 -3.72
C ASP A 57 -3.84 -10.27 -4.53
N SER A 58 -4.03 -10.06 -5.85
CA SER A 58 -2.96 -9.67 -6.79
C SER A 58 -2.31 -8.34 -6.46
N ASP A 59 -3.01 -7.48 -5.74
CA ASP A 59 -2.59 -6.11 -5.46
C ASP A 59 -1.92 -6.02 -4.09
N THR A 60 -1.75 -7.15 -3.38
CA THR A 60 -1.05 -7.16 -2.08
C THR A 60 0.38 -6.60 -2.22
N GLU A 61 0.67 -5.53 -1.49
CA GLU A 61 1.95 -4.84 -1.54
C GLU A 61 2.82 -5.16 -0.32
N PHE A 62 4.12 -5.24 -0.55
CA PHE A 62 5.13 -5.43 0.48
C PHE A 62 6.04 -4.19 0.57
N LEU A 63 6.17 -3.64 1.77
CA LEU A 63 7.06 -2.53 2.07
C LEU A 63 8.05 -2.92 3.18
N THR A 64 9.29 -2.47 3.04
CA THR A 64 10.34 -2.65 4.06
C THR A 64 10.87 -1.32 4.55
N LYS A 65 11.48 -1.30 5.74
CA LYS A 65 11.93 -0.07 6.37
C LYS A 65 13.37 0.25 5.95
N LYS A 66 13.55 1.31 5.15
CA LYS A 66 14.87 1.85 4.76
C LYS A 66 14.98 3.29 5.24
N ASN A 67 16.05 3.61 5.98
CA ASN A 67 16.27 4.95 6.54
C ASN A 67 15.04 5.49 7.31
N ASN A 68 14.45 4.66 8.17
CA ASN A 68 13.22 4.94 8.92
C ASN A 68 11.97 5.24 8.10
N LYS A 69 11.97 4.96 6.79
CA LYS A 69 10.81 5.11 5.91
C LYS A 69 10.39 3.76 5.32
N TRP A 70 9.09 3.56 5.15
CA TRP A 70 8.57 2.41 4.41
C TRP A 70 8.81 2.62 2.92
N VAL A 71 9.44 1.64 2.28
CA VAL A 71 9.78 1.66 0.86
C VAL A 71 9.25 0.37 0.25
N SER A 72 8.46 0.49 -0.83
CA SER A 72 7.98 -0.66 -1.58
C SER A 72 9.16 -1.47 -2.11
N ILE A 73 9.03 -2.78 -2.02
CA ILE A 73 10.01 -3.75 -2.55
C ILE A 73 9.46 -4.53 -3.74
N ASP A 74 8.19 -4.32 -4.10
CA ASP A 74 7.60 -4.93 -5.28
C ASP A 74 7.87 -4.10 -6.52
N GLU A 75 8.51 -4.73 -7.50
CA GLU A 75 8.40 -4.31 -8.89
C GLU A 75 7.10 -4.93 -9.42
N THR A 76 6.06 -4.13 -9.58
CA THR A 76 4.73 -4.57 -10.05
C THR A 76 4.86 -5.45 -11.29
N GLN A 77 4.64 -6.77 -11.13
CA GLN A 77 4.50 -7.68 -12.26
C GLN A 77 3.05 -7.72 -12.66
N GLY A 78 2.71 -6.99 -13.73
CA GLY A 78 1.40 -7.07 -14.34
C GLY A 78 1.09 -8.52 -14.73
N LEU A 79 0.08 -9.11 -14.12
CA LEU A 79 -0.57 -10.36 -14.50
C LEU A 79 -1.82 -10.57 -13.65
N THR A 80 -2.80 -11.24 -14.25
CA THR A 80 -4.11 -11.73 -13.76
C THR A 80 -4.54 -11.27 -12.37
N VAL A 81 -5.62 -10.49 -12.32
CA VAL A 81 -6.30 -10.11 -11.08
C VAL A 81 -6.88 -11.35 -10.41
N PHE A 82 -6.44 -11.60 -9.18
CA PHE A 82 -7.02 -12.63 -8.31
C PHE A 82 -7.79 -11.93 -7.21
N THR A 83 -9.03 -12.39 -6.97
CA THR A 83 -9.86 -11.86 -5.90
C THR A 83 -10.41 -12.97 -5.02
N THR A 84 -10.56 -12.65 -3.74
CA THR A 84 -11.15 -13.53 -2.73
C THR A 84 -12.32 -12.82 -2.06
N ASN A 85 -13.51 -13.42 -2.14
CA ASN A 85 -14.69 -12.92 -1.41
C ASN A 85 -14.68 -13.46 0.02
N VAL A 86 -14.85 -12.57 1.00
CA VAL A 86 -14.94 -12.91 2.42
C VAL A 86 -16.34 -12.56 2.91
N LEU A 87 -17.11 -13.56 3.31
CA LEU A 87 -18.48 -13.35 3.78
C LEU A 87 -18.49 -12.69 5.17
N SER A 88 -19.66 -12.18 5.57
CA SER A 88 -19.84 -11.51 6.86
C SER A 88 -19.40 -12.37 8.04
N ASN A 89 -18.55 -11.81 8.90
CA ASN A 89 -17.98 -12.47 10.09
C ASN A 89 -17.10 -13.69 9.80
N GLU A 90 -16.81 -13.98 8.53
CA GLU A 90 -15.87 -15.02 8.15
C GLU A 90 -14.43 -14.51 8.17
N GLU A 91 -13.52 -15.48 8.19
CA GLU A 91 -12.07 -15.29 8.12
C GLU A 91 -11.53 -16.10 6.95
N THR A 92 -10.63 -15.51 6.18
CA THR A 92 -9.89 -16.18 5.12
C THR A 92 -8.39 -16.07 5.37
N GLU A 93 -7.63 -16.95 4.72
CA GLU A 93 -6.18 -17.03 4.80
C GLU A 93 -5.55 -16.72 3.44
N LEU A 94 -4.61 -15.77 3.44
CA LEU A 94 -3.72 -15.55 2.31
C LEU A 94 -2.32 -16.09 2.67
N ASP A 95 -1.86 -17.11 1.94
CA ASP A 95 -0.52 -17.69 2.14
C ASP A 95 0.55 -16.79 1.52
N LEU A 96 1.34 -16.15 2.37
CA LEU A 96 2.42 -15.25 1.97
C LEU A 96 3.81 -15.87 2.14
N ALA A 97 3.91 -17.19 2.42
CA ALA A 97 5.18 -17.84 2.73
C ALA A 97 6.24 -17.64 1.63
N ASN A 98 5.85 -17.79 0.36
CA ASN A 98 6.78 -17.61 -0.76
C ASN A 98 7.31 -16.17 -0.85
N ARG A 99 6.44 -15.16 -0.66
CA ARG A 99 6.85 -13.75 -0.73
C ARG A 99 7.66 -13.35 0.50
N LEU A 100 7.18 -13.66 1.70
CA LEU A 100 7.84 -13.31 2.96
C LEU A 100 9.17 -14.06 3.19
N SER A 101 9.36 -15.24 2.61
CA SER A 101 10.64 -15.96 2.68
C SER A 101 11.74 -15.32 1.83
N GLN A 102 11.38 -14.64 0.73
CA GLN A 102 12.31 -13.94 -0.16
C GLN A 102 12.77 -12.59 0.40
N ILE A 103 12.11 -12.08 1.45
CA ILE A 103 12.42 -10.80 2.07
C ILE A 103 13.33 -11.03 3.28
N ASN A 104 14.48 -10.35 3.29
CA ASN A 104 15.50 -10.51 4.34
C ASN A 104 15.30 -9.58 5.54
N GLU A 105 14.37 -8.64 5.44
CA GLU A 105 14.11 -7.63 6.48
C GLU A 105 13.29 -8.21 7.65
N LYS A 106 13.56 -7.72 8.86
CA LYS A 106 12.90 -8.20 10.09
C LYS A 106 11.43 -7.79 10.17
N GLU A 107 11.12 -6.61 9.66
CA GLU A 107 9.79 -6.04 9.62
C GLU A 107 9.38 -5.83 8.16
N VAL A 108 8.21 -6.33 7.81
CA VAL A 108 7.59 -6.16 6.50
C VAL A 108 6.19 -5.63 6.69
N LYS A 109 5.88 -4.45 6.17
CA LYS A 109 4.51 -3.96 6.11
C LYS A 109 3.84 -4.60 4.90
N VAL A 110 2.75 -5.32 5.15
CA VAL A 110 1.89 -5.92 4.13
C VAL A 110 0.65 -5.06 4.03
N THR A 111 0.32 -4.60 2.82
CA THR A 111 -0.90 -3.83 2.53
C THR A 111 -1.77 -4.65 1.59
N ILE A 112 -3.03 -4.85 1.99
CA ILE A 112 -4.03 -5.48 1.11
C ILE A 112 -5.02 -4.44 0.62
N HIS A 113 -5.48 -4.64 -0.61
CA HIS A 113 -6.52 -3.84 -1.25
C HIS A 113 -7.81 -4.64 -1.29
N TYR A 114 -8.93 -3.98 -1.04
CA TYR A 114 -10.24 -4.62 -1.00
C TYR A 114 -11.37 -3.67 -1.39
N GLU A 115 -12.49 -4.22 -1.82
CA GLU A 115 -13.72 -3.48 -2.11
C GLU A 115 -14.79 -3.79 -1.06
N HIS A 116 -15.43 -2.74 -0.55
CA HIS A 116 -16.60 -2.83 0.31
C HIS A 116 -17.58 -1.72 -0.09
N GLU A 117 -18.84 -2.07 -0.36
CA GLU A 117 -19.88 -1.11 -0.81
C GLU A 117 -19.53 -0.32 -2.08
N ASN A 118 -18.77 -0.93 -3.01
CA ASN A 118 -18.24 -0.30 -4.23
C ASN A 118 -17.17 0.78 -3.97
N GLU A 119 -16.64 0.85 -2.76
CA GLU A 119 -15.50 1.69 -2.42
C GLU A 119 -14.23 0.84 -2.33
N SER A 120 -13.19 1.24 -3.06
CA SER A 120 -11.85 0.67 -2.90
C SER A 120 -11.23 1.18 -1.61
N LYS A 121 -10.71 0.25 -0.81
CA LYS A 121 -10.11 0.49 0.50
C LYS A 121 -8.81 -0.30 0.61
N GLU A 122 -7.93 0.15 1.49
CA GLU A 122 -6.67 -0.53 1.79
C GLU A 122 -6.53 -0.70 3.30
N LYS A 123 -5.79 -1.73 3.71
CA LYS A 123 -5.39 -1.89 5.10
C LYS A 123 -4.04 -2.57 5.19
N SER A 124 -3.21 -2.05 6.09
CA SER A 124 -1.87 -2.58 6.33
C SER A 124 -1.73 -3.24 7.70
N ILE A 125 -0.79 -4.17 7.79
CA ILE A 125 -0.30 -4.77 9.03
C ILE A 125 1.21 -5.00 8.90
N VAL A 126 1.94 -4.93 10.02
CA VAL A 126 3.37 -5.24 10.05
C VAL A 126 3.55 -6.71 10.44
N TYR A 127 4.19 -7.47 9.56
CA TYR A 127 4.75 -8.78 9.84
C TYR A 127 6.14 -8.62 10.46
N THR A 128 6.37 -9.31 11.58
CA THR A 128 7.66 -9.36 12.26
C THR A 128 8.12 -10.82 12.32
N ARG A 129 9.33 -11.09 11.82
CA ARG A 129 9.94 -12.42 11.83
C ARG A 129 10.49 -12.81 13.21
#